data_AF-A0A938FCZ2-F1
#
_entry.id   AF-A0A938FCZ2-F1
#
_cell.length_a   1.000
_cell.length_b   1.000
_cell.length_c   1.000
_cell.angle_alpha   90.00
_cell.angle_beta   90.00
_cell.angle_gamma   90.00
#
_symmetry.space_group_name_H-M   'P 1'
#
loop_
_entity.id
_entity.type
_entity.pdbx_description
1 polymer ?
#
loop_
_entity_poly.entity_id
_entity_poly.type
_entity_poly.pdbx_seq_one_letter_code
_entity_poly.pdbx_strand_id
1 'polypeptide(L)'
;RDTFFGAKKAAEAKAEEAARANVPAAKELVEKIERVRQVSDLRIARGTLRPLLDAYDRVGPLPKPEEKALSRQIKQVQDELKAKEDAARKGNDPEKSSRANNTAHQLKQRMDSVRQDLKEAEERGDQVGTAKLRTQLESQQALLDAAEVVLKEFAN
;
A
#
# COMPACT_ATOMS: atom_id res chain seq x y z
N ARG A 1 29.51 7.69 54.72
CA ARG A 1 29.46 6.97 53.43
C ARG A 1 28.21 7.37 52.60
N ASP A 2 27.62 8.54 52.86
CA ASP A 2 26.36 9.04 52.23
C ASP A 2 26.54 10.02 51.06
N THR A 3 27.75 10.54 50.86
CA THR A 3 28.03 11.57 49.85
C THR A 3 27.87 11.07 48.41
N PHE A 4 28.11 9.77 48.18
CA PHE A 4 27.97 9.14 46.85
C PHE A 4 26.50 9.06 46.39
N PHE A 5 25.56 8.77 47.31
CA PHE A 5 24.13 8.69 47.00
C PHE A 5 23.50 10.08 46.81
N GLY A 6 23.93 11.08 47.60
CA GLY A 6 23.49 12.46 47.46
C GLY A 6 23.91 13.09 46.11
N ALA A 7 25.16 12.89 45.71
CA ALA A 7 25.67 13.39 44.43
C ALA A 7 24.96 12.75 43.22
N LYS A 8 24.67 11.43 43.30
CA LYS A 8 23.92 10.71 42.27
C LYS A 8 22.49 11.23 42.12
N LYS A 9 21.77 11.41 43.23
CA LYS A 9 20.40 11.96 43.21
C LYS A 9 20.34 13.37 42.64
N ALA A 10 21.30 14.24 42.97
CA ALA A 10 21.36 15.60 42.43
C ALA A 10 21.65 15.62 40.92
N ALA A 11 22.50 14.71 40.43
CA ALA A 11 22.76 14.55 39.00
C ALA A 11 21.54 14.01 38.24
N GLU A 12 20.84 13.03 38.81
CA GLU A 12 19.59 12.48 38.24
C GLU A 12 18.48 13.54 38.19
N ALA A 13 18.31 14.34 39.25
CA ALA A 13 17.32 15.42 39.28
C ALA A 13 17.58 16.50 38.22
N LYS A 14 18.85 16.90 38.02
CA LYS A 14 19.22 17.84 36.95
C LYS A 14 18.99 17.28 35.56
N ALA A 15 19.25 15.99 35.35
CA ALA A 15 18.99 15.32 34.07
C ALA A 15 17.48 15.22 33.79
N GLU A 16 16.66 14.97 34.82
CA GLU A 16 15.21 14.93 34.69
C GLU A 16 14.62 16.31 34.37
N GLU A 17 15.11 17.37 35.00
CA GLU A 17 14.69 18.75 34.72
C GLU A 17 15.03 19.16 33.27
N ALA A 18 16.24 18.83 32.80
CA ALA A 18 16.63 19.04 31.40
C ALA A 18 15.76 18.24 30.43
N ALA A 19 15.39 17.00 30.76
CA ALA A 19 14.50 16.19 29.94
C ALA A 19 13.06 16.75 29.89
N ARG A 20 12.56 17.34 30.97
CA ARG A 20 11.23 17.99 31.00
C ARG A 20 11.15 19.20 30.07
N ALA A 21 12.24 19.95 29.92
CA ALA A 21 12.29 21.10 29.01
C ALA A 21 12.12 20.70 27.52
N ASN A 22 12.43 19.45 27.17
CA ASN A 22 12.30 18.91 25.81
C ASN A 22 10.87 18.45 25.46
N VAL A 23 10.01 18.23 26.48
CA VAL A 23 8.65 17.69 26.30
C VAL A 23 7.77 18.53 25.38
N PRO A 24 7.74 19.88 25.46
CA PRO A 24 6.92 20.70 24.58
C PRO A 24 7.31 20.53 23.10
N ALA A 25 8.61 20.57 22.78
CA ALA A 25 9.11 20.40 21.42
C ALA A 25 8.78 19.00 20.86
N ALA A 26 8.92 17.96 21.69
CA ALA A 26 8.54 16.60 21.32
C ALA A 26 7.03 16.47 21.05
N LYS A 27 6.18 17.07 21.88
CA LYS A 27 4.72 17.09 21.70
C LYS A 27 4.32 17.77 20.40
N GLU A 28 4.88 18.94 20.09
CA GLU A 28 4.60 19.65 18.83
C GLU A 28 4.95 18.82 17.59
N LEU A 29 6.05 18.06 17.65
CA LEU A 29 6.43 17.15 16.57
C LEU A 29 5.46 15.99 16.46
N VAL A 30 5.01 15.42 17.56
CA VAL A 30 4.01 14.34 17.53
C VAL A 30 2.67 14.83 17.01
N GLU A 31 2.22 16.04 17.33
CA GLU A 31 1.02 16.62 16.71
C GLU A 31 1.16 16.75 15.19
N LYS A 32 2.33 17.17 14.70
CA LYS A 32 2.61 17.21 13.25
C LYS A 32 2.60 15.81 12.64
N ILE A 33 3.16 14.82 13.34
CA ILE A 33 3.14 13.40 12.93
C ILE A 33 1.69 12.89 12.85
N GLU A 34 0.84 13.22 13.83
CA GLU A 34 -0.58 12.82 13.82
C GLU A 34 -1.34 13.41 12.62
N ARG A 35 -1.02 14.65 12.21
CA ARG A 35 -1.62 15.25 11.01
C ARG A 35 -1.27 14.51 9.72
N VAL A 36 -0.16 13.75 9.68
CA VAL A 36 0.20 12.92 8.51
C VAL A 36 -0.91 11.90 8.19
N ARG A 37 -1.70 11.47 9.17
CA ARG A 37 -2.83 10.54 8.97
C ARG A 37 -3.89 11.07 8.00
N GLN A 38 -4.00 12.39 7.89
CA GLN A 38 -4.97 13.09 7.04
C GLN A 38 -4.47 13.25 5.59
N VAL A 39 -3.21 12.93 5.30
CA VAL A 39 -2.65 13.00 3.96
C VAL A 39 -3.11 11.80 3.14
N SER A 40 -3.83 12.04 2.04
CA SER A 40 -4.37 10.98 1.18
C SER A 40 -3.30 10.29 0.32
N ASP A 41 -2.29 11.02 -0.19
CA ASP A 41 -1.21 10.42 -0.97
C ASP A 41 -0.16 9.79 -0.03
N LEU A 42 -0.07 8.45 -0.06
CA LEU A 42 0.84 7.67 0.79
C LEU A 42 2.33 8.02 0.57
N ARG A 43 2.72 8.44 -0.64
CA ARG A 43 4.10 8.87 -0.91
C ARG A 43 4.40 10.20 -0.23
N ILE A 44 3.46 11.15 -0.31
CA ILE A 44 3.57 12.45 0.39
C ILE A 44 3.55 12.24 1.90
N ALA A 45 2.66 11.37 2.39
CA ALA A 45 2.54 11.04 3.80
C ALA A 45 3.87 10.46 4.34
N ARG A 46 4.46 9.49 3.63
CA ARG A 46 5.75 8.90 4.00
C ARG A 46 6.91 9.91 3.92
N GLY A 47 6.93 10.72 2.87
CA GLY A 47 7.92 11.79 2.69
C GLY A 47 7.87 12.86 3.77
N THR A 48 6.68 13.14 4.30
CA THR A 48 6.48 14.08 5.41
C THR A 48 6.78 13.45 6.76
N LEU A 49 6.47 12.17 6.94
CA LEU A 49 6.68 11.45 8.21
C LEU A 49 8.17 11.34 8.57
N ARG A 50 9.03 10.99 7.59
CA ARG A 50 10.45 10.75 7.85
C ARG A 50 11.18 11.93 8.50
N PRO A 51 11.14 13.17 7.96
CA PRO A 51 11.83 14.31 8.56
C PRO A 51 11.25 14.69 9.93
N LEU A 52 9.95 14.43 10.19
CA LEU A 52 9.35 14.67 11.50
C LEU A 52 9.87 13.69 12.56
N LEU A 53 10.05 12.41 12.20
CA LEU A 53 10.67 11.42 13.08
C LEU A 53 12.14 11.78 13.36
N ASP A 54 12.89 12.16 12.32
CA ASP A 54 14.28 12.58 12.50
C ASP A 54 14.38 13.86 13.37
N ALA A 55 13.40 14.76 13.29
CA ALA A 55 13.32 15.92 14.17
C ALA A 55 12.98 15.53 15.61
N TYR A 56 12.10 14.55 15.82
CA TYR A 56 11.72 14.05 17.15
C TYR A 56 12.92 13.40 17.84
N ASP A 57 13.69 12.59 17.12
CA ASP A 57 14.90 11.95 17.65
C ASP A 57 15.98 12.97 18.05
N ARG A 58 16.01 14.14 17.40
CA ARG A 58 16.94 15.24 17.72
C ARG A 58 16.54 16.09 18.92
N VAL A 59 15.30 16.00 19.40
CA VAL A 59 14.84 16.73 20.59
C VAL A 59 15.63 16.30 21.84
N GLY A 60 16.13 15.06 21.86
CA GLY A 60 16.94 14.54 22.97
C GLY A 60 16.09 13.83 24.04
N PRO A 61 16.65 13.57 25.23
CA PRO A 61 16.01 12.74 26.23
C PRO A 61 14.72 13.38 26.75
N LEU A 62 13.72 12.52 26.96
CA LEU A 62 12.43 12.87 27.55
C LEU A 62 12.25 12.10 28.86
N PRO A 63 11.40 12.57 29.78
CA PRO A 63 11.06 11.77 30.93
C PRO A 63 10.27 10.53 30.46
N LYS A 64 10.52 9.39 31.11
CA LYS A 64 9.99 8.07 30.71
C LYS A 64 8.47 8.03 30.44
N PRO A 65 7.60 8.64 31.25
CA PRO A 65 6.17 8.56 30.99
C PRO A 65 5.76 9.28 29.69
N GLU A 66 6.33 10.45 29.42
CA GLU A 66 6.11 11.21 28.19
C GLU A 66 6.70 10.50 26.98
N GLU A 67 7.93 10.00 27.09
CA GLU A 67 8.59 9.21 26.04
C GLU A 67 7.71 8.02 25.62
N LYS A 68 7.19 7.27 26.58
CA LYS A 68 6.32 6.12 26.34
C LYS A 68 4.99 6.52 25.67
N ALA A 69 4.38 7.62 26.12
CA ALA A 69 3.13 8.10 25.56
C ALA A 69 3.29 8.58 24.10
N LEU A 70 4.31 9.40 23.85
CA LEU A 70 4.62 9.96 22.54
C LEU A 70 5.06 8.88 21.55
N SER A 71 5.92 7.95 21.98
CA SER A 71 6.33 6.79 21.17
C SER A 71 5.14 5.93 20.74
N ARG A 72 4.15 5.74 21.63
CA ARG A 72 2.93 4.99 21.29
C ARG A 72 2.11 5.69 20.20
N GLN A 73 1.96 7.01 20.28
CA GLN A 73 1.24 7.81 19.27
C GLN A 73 1.96 7.74 17.92
N ILE A 74 3.28 7.93 17.92
CA ILE A 74 4.11 7.80 16.71
C ILE A 74 3.93 6.42 16.07
N LYS A 75 4.00 5.35 16.89
CA LYS A 75 3.83 3.98 16.41
C LYS A 75 2.46 3.75 15.78
N GLN A 76 1.40 4.27 16.40
CA GLN A 76 0.05 4.15 15.84
C GLN A 76 -0.05 4.80 14.45
N VAL A 77 0.54 5.98 14.27
CA VAL A 77 0.58 6.66 12.95
C VAL A 77 1.34 5.81 11.92
N GLN A 78 2.49 5.26 12.30
CA GLN A 78 3.29 4.38 11.43
C GLN A 78 2.54 3.11 11.04
N ASP A 79 1.91 2.44 12.01
CA ASP A 79 1.14 1.21 11.79
C ASP A 79 -0.07 1.47 10.87
N GLU A 80 -0.76 2.60 11.03
CA GLU A 80 -1.87 2.99 10.15
C GLU A 80 -1.41 3.30 8.72
N LEU A 81 -0.30 4.02 8.54
CA LEU A 81 0.25 4.24 7.20
C LEU A 81 0.61 2.92 6.52
N LYS A 82 1.30 2.03 7.26
CA LYS A 82 1.67 0.72 6.75
C LYS A 82 0.45 -0.12 6.38
N ALA A 83 -0.59 -0.11 7.19
CA ALA A 83 -1.85 -0.79 6.89
C ALA A 83 -2.52 -0.27 5.61
N LYS A 84 -2.54 1.06 5.41
CA LYS A 84 -3.06 1.68 4.17
C LYS A 84 -2.23 1.27 2.95
N GLU A 85 -0.90 1.22 3.08
CA GLU A 85 0.00 0.78 2.01
C GLU A 85 -0.19 -0.70 1.67
N ASP A 86 -0.31 -1.57 2.68
CA ASP A 86 -0.55 -2.99 2.48
C ASP A 86 -1.94 -3.24 1.87
N ALA A 87 -2.95 -2.47 2.25
CA ALA A 87 -4.27 -2.51 1.62
C ALA A 87 -4.22 -2.08 0.15
N ALA A 88 -3.54 -0.98 -0.17
CA ALA A 88 -3.35 -0.53 -1.55
C ALA A 88 -2.57 -1.56 -2.39
N ARG A 89 -1.54 -2.19 -1.81
CA ARG A 89 -0.79 -3.27 -2.48
C ARG A 89 -1.64 -4.52 -2.73
N LYS A 90 -2.49 -4.90 -1.78
CA LYS A 90 -3.41 -6.05 -1.89
C LYS A 90 -4.59 -5.81 -2.85
N GLY A 91 -5.09 -4.58 -2.94
CA GLY A 91 -6.07 -4.22 -3.98
C GLY A 91 -5.45 -4.30 -5.37
N ASN A 92 -4.19 -3.91 -5.49
CA ASN A 92 -3.44 -3.95 -6.75
C ASN A 92 -2.67 -5.26 -6.98
N ASP A 93 -3.17 -6.39 -6.44
CA ASP A 93 -2.48 -7.69 -6.39
C ASP A 93 -2.02 -8.15 -7.79
N PRO A 94 -0.71 -8.09 -8.08
CA PRO A 94 -0.18 -8.34 -9.41
C PRO A 94 -0.39 -9.78 -9.88
N GLU A 95 -0.48 -10.76 -8.96
CA GLU A 95 -0.69 -12.16 -9.36
C GLU A 95 -2.10 -12.41 -9.90
N LYS A 96 -3.12 -11.77 -9.32
CA LYS A 96 -4.50 -11.88 -9.79
C LYS A 96 -4.68 -11.18 -11.13
N SER A 97 -4.15 -9.97 -11.26
CA SER A 97 -4.13 -9.23 -12.52
C SER A 97 -3.32 -9.98 -13.59
N SER A 98 -2.15 -10.55 -13.26
CA SER A 98 -1.30 -11.27 -14.21
C SER A 98 -1.94 -12.57 -14.71
N ARG A 99 -2.55 -13.38 -13.84
CA ARG A 99 -3.23 -14.62 -14.26
C ARG A 99 -4.43 -14.32 -15.14
N ALA A 100 -5.25 -13.34 -14.77
CA ALA A 100 -6.42 -12.99 -15.56
C ALA A 100 -6.05 -12.29 -16.88
N ASN A 101 -4.99 -11.47 -16.90
CA ASN A 101 -4.44 -10.90 -18.13
C ASN A 101 -3.83 -11.96 -19.06
N ASN A 102 -3.13 -12.96 -18.51
CA ASN A 102 -2.60 -14.09 -19.29
C ASN A 102 -3.74 -14.94 -19.90
N THR A 103 -4.79 -15.24 -19.13
CA THR A 103 -5.97 -15.95 -19.66
C THR A 103 -6.68 -15.16 -20.75
N ALA A 104 -6.88 -13.85 -20.56
CA ALA A 104 -7.48 -12.98 -21.57
C ALA A 104 -6.62 -12.89 -22.84
N HIS A 105 -5.29 -12.84 -22.70
CA HIS A 105 -4.35 -12.84 -23.82
C HIS A 105 -4.41 -14.16 -24.61
N GLN A 106 -4.44 -15.31 -23.92
CA GLN A 106 -4.57 -16.62 -24.56
C GLN A 106 -5.92 -16.77 -25.28
N LEU A 107 -7.00 -16.24 -24.73
CA LEU A 107 -8.31 -16.22 -25.39
C LEU A 107 -8.28 -15.35 -26.66
N LYS A 108 -7.69 -14.15 -26.60
CA LYS A 108 -7.54 -13.27 -27.78
C LYS A 108 -6.72 -13.94 -28.89
N GLN A 109 -5.61 -14.59 -28.56
CA GLN A 109 -4.80 -15.32 -29.55
C GLN A 109 -5.58 -16.46 -30.22
N ARG A 110 -6.40 -17.21 -29.46
CA ARG A 110 -7.25 -18.27 -30.03
C ARG A 110 -8.33 -17.69 -30.95
N MET A 111 -8.92 -16.57 -30.58
CA MET A 111 -9.93 -15.89 -31.40
C MET A 111 -9.35 -15.39 -32.72
N ASP A 112 -8.13 -14.86 -32.72
CA ASP A 112 -7.47 -14.41 -33.95
C ASP A 112 -7.21 -15.59 -34.90
N SER A 113 -6.81 -16.75 -34.37
CA SER A 113 -6.71 -17.99 -35.15
C SER A 113 -8.07 -18.41 -35.74
N VAL A 114 -9.13 -18.41 -34.94
CA VAL A 114 -10.48 -18.77 -35.41
C VAL A 114 -11.00 -17.78 -36.47
N ARG A 115 -10.64 -16.49 -36.38
CA ARG A 115 -10.98 -15.47 -37.40
C ARG A 115 -10.27 -15.72 -38.71
N GLN A 116 -9.00 -16.15 -38.67
CA GLN A 116 -8.27 -16.51 -39.88
C GLN A 116 -8.90 -17.74 -40.54
N ASP A 117 -9.16 -18.80 -39.76
CA ASP A 117 -9.82 -20.01 -40.26
C ASP A 117 -11.20 -19.72 -40.87
N LEU A 118 -11.95 -18.80 -40.25
CA LEU A 118 -13.26 -18.36 -40.75
C LEU A 118 -13.14 -17.71 -42.12
N LYS A 119 -12.18 -16.79 -42.28
CA LYS A 119 -11.96 -16.10 -43.55
C LYS A 119 -11.56 -17.08 -44.65
N GLU A 120 -10.69 -18.03 -44.35
CA GLU A 120 -10.32 -19.08 -45.31
C GLU A 120 -11.51 -20.00 -45.66
N ALA A 121 -12.36 -20.34 -44.69
CA ALA A 121 -13.56 -21.15 -44.93
C ALA A 121 -14.58 -20.41 -45.81
N GLU A 122 -14.72 -19.09 -45.63
CA GLU A 122 -15.56 -18.22 -46.47
C GLU A 122 -15.02 -18.14 -47.91
N GLU A 123 -13.71 -17.98 -48.09
CA GLU A 123 -13.05 -17.95 -49.41
C GLU A 123 -13.18 -19.30 -50.16
N ARG A 124 -13.17 -20.41 -49.42
CA ARG A 124 -13.39 -21.77 -49.97
C ARG A 124 -14.88 -22.11 -50.21
N GLY A 125 -15.81 -21.26 -49.77
CA GLY A 125 -17.25 -21.51 -49.88
C GLY A 125 -17.77 -22.62 -48.96
N ASP A 126 -17.04 -22.99 -47.90
CA ASP A 126 -17.44 -24.02 -46.94
C ASP A 126 -18.46 -23.46 -45.94
N GLN A 127 -19.74 -23.52 -46.32
CA GLN A 127 -20.84 -22.98 -45.51
C GLN A 127 -20.97 -23.67 -44.13
N VAL A 128 -20.67 -24.97 -44.05
CA VAL A 128 -20.78 -25.75 -42.80
C VAL A 128 -19.62 -25.42 -41.87
N GLY A 129 -18.39 -25.32 -42.39
CA GLY A 129 -17.21 -24.88 -41.64
C GLY A 129 -17.34 -23.46 -41.13
N THR A 130 -17.84 -22.55 -41.98
CA THR A 130 -18.08 -21.14 -41.65
C THR A 130 -19.06 -21.00 -40.48
N ALA A 131 -20.19 -21.72 -40.51
CA ALA A 131 -21.19 -21.66 -39.43
C ALA A 131 -20.61 -22.15 -38.09
N LYS A 132 -19.85 -23.25 -38.09
CA LYS A 132 -19.19 -23.78 -36.88
C LYS A 132 -18.16 -22.80 -36.30
N LEU A 133 -17.32 -22.21 -37.14
CA LEU A 133 -16.28 -21.26 -36.72
C LEU A 133 -16.88 -19.97 -36.16
N ARG A 134 -18.01 -19.49 -36.71
CA ARG A 134 -18.76 -18.35 -36.14
C ARG A 134 -19.29 -18.65 -34.74
N THR A 135 -19.94 -19.80 -34.54
CA THR A 135 -20.42 -20.19 -33.20
C THR A 135 -19.27 -20.35 -32.20
N GLN A 136 -18.13 -20.89 -32.65
CA GLN A 136 -16.94 -20.99 -31.82
C GLN A 136 -16.38 -19.62 -31.43
N LEU A 137 -16.35 -18.67 -32.37
CA LEU A 137 -15.93 -17.29 -32.12
C LEU A 137 -16.83 -16.59 -31.09
N GLU A 138 -18.16 -16.72 -31.23
CA GLU A 138 -19.13 -16.13 -30.30
C GLU A 138 -18.96 -16.69 -28.89
N SER A 139 -18.77 -18.01 -28.76
CA SER A 139 -18.52 -18.64 -27.46
C SER A 139 -17.23 -18.13 -26.81
N GLN A 140 -16.16 -17.96 -27.60
CA GLN A 140 -14.89 -17.42 -27.09
C GLN A 140 -15.00 -15.94 -26.71
N GLN A 141 -15.76 -15.13 -27.47
CA GLN A 141 -16.01 -13.73 -27.14
C GLN A 141 -16.76 -13.60 -25.80
N ALA A 142 -17.81 -14.41 -25.59
CA ALA A 142 -18.58 -14.38 -24.34
C ALA A 142 -17.72 -14.73 -23.11
N LEU A 143 -16.79 -15.68 -23.25
CA LEU A 143 -15.85 -16.02 -22.19
C LEU A 143 -14.84 -14.89 -21.93
N LEU A 144 -14.39 -14.20 -22.97
CA LEU A 144 -13.49 -13.07 -22.84
C LEU A 144 -14.18 -11.90 -22.13
N ASP A 145 -15.40 -11.56 -22.53
CA ASP A 145 -16.17 -10.47 -21.91
C ASP A 145 -16.42 -10.76 -20.42
N ALA A 146 -16.77 -12.01 -20.07
CA ALA A 146 -16.91 -12.42 -18.68
C ALA A 146 -15.59 -12.30 -17.89
N ALA A 147 -14.46 -12.66 -18.50
CA ALA A 147 -13.14 -12.49 -17.88
C ALA A 147 -12.77 -11.01 -17.69
N GLU A 148 -13.11 -10.14 -18.63
CA GLU A 148 -12.86 -8.69 -18.56
C GLU A 148 -13.76 -7.99 -17.51
N VAL A 149 -14.99 -8.46 -17.31
CA VAL A 149 -15.87 -7.99 -16.22
C VAL A 149 -15.28 -8.35 -14.86
N VAL A 150 -14.91 -9.61 -14.67
CA VAL A 150 -14.27 -10.08 -13.43
C VAL A 150 -12.96 -9.33 -13.16
N LEU A 151 -12.17 -9.04 -14.19
CA LEU A 151 -10.96 -8.20 -14.09
C LEU A 151 -11.26 -6.78 -13.58
N LYS A 152 -12.33 -6.14 -14.08
CA LYS A 152 -12.75 -4.81 -13.61
C LYS A 152 -13.25 -4.84 -12.17
N GLU A 153 -13.94 -5.90 -11.76
CA GLU A 153 -14.39 -6.08 -10.38
C GLU A 153 -13.23 -6.23 -9.39
N PHE A 154 -12.12 -6.86 -9.80
CA PHE A 154 -10.91 -6.97 -8.97
C PHE A 154 -10.06 -5.70 -8.92
N ALA A 155 -10.28 -4.74 -9.83
CA ALA A 155 -9.51 -3.50 -9.91
C ALA A 155 -10.14 -2.33 -9.12
N ASN A 156 -11.34 -2.51 -8.55
CA ASN A 156 -12.06 -1.52 -7.75
C ASN A 156 -11.88 -1.75 -6.24
#